data_AF-A0A2N2RSS8-F1
#
_entry.id   AF-A0A2N2RSS8-F1
#
_cell.length_a   1.000
_cell.length_b   1.000
_cell.length_c   1.000
_cell.angle_alpha   90.00
_cell.angle_beta   90.00
_cell.angle_gamma   90.00
#
_symmetry.space_group_name_H-M   'P 1'
#
loop_
_entity.id
_entity.type
_entity.pdbx_description
1 polymer ?
#
loop_
_entity_poly.entity_id
_entity_poly.type
_entity_poly.pdbx_seq_one_letter_code
_entity_poly.pdbx_strand_id
1 'polypeptide(L)' 'LLVMPNIDAANISYNLIKMTGGEGVTIGPILLGAARPVHVMTSTATVRRLVNMTALAVVESTER' A
#
# COMPACT_ATOMS: atom_id res chain seq x y z
N LEU A 1 0.58 6.23 -12.39
CA LEU A 1 1.66 5.59 -11.61
C LEU A 1 2.75 6.63 -11.38
N LEU A 2 3.07 6.92 -10.12
CA LEU A 2 4.13 7.89 -9.76
C LEU A 2 5.37 7.10 -9.32
N VAL A 3 6.48 7.24 -10.05
CA VAL A 3 7.77 6.64 -9.66
C VAL A 3 8.64 7.75 -9.08
N MET A 4 9.18 7.50 -7.90
CA MET A 4 9.95 8.49 -7.14
C MET A 4 11.45 8.18 -7.25
N PRO A 5 12.31 9.21 -7.28
CA PRO A 5 13.75 9.03 -7.51
C PRO A 5 14.48 8.39 -6.32
N ASN A 6 13.92 8.49 -5.11
CA ASN A 6 14.46 7.88 -3.89
C ASN A 6 13.36 7.71 -2.82
N ILE A 7 13.71 7.06 -1.70
CA ILE A 7 12.79 6.73 -0.61
C ILE A 7 12.27 7.97 0.14
N ASP A 8 13.10 9.01 0.27
CA ASP A 8 12.72 10.24 0.96
C ASP A 8 11.66 11.01 0.15
N ALA A 9 11.90 11.18 -1.15
CA ALA A 9 10.94 11.76 -2.08
C ALA A 9 9.64 10.96 -2.08
N ALA A 10 9.72 9.61 -2.07
CA ALA A 10 8.53 8.77 -1.99
C ALA A 10 7.72 8.99 -0.72
N ASN A 11 8.38 9.00 0.44
CA ASN A 11 7.71 9.21 1.73
C ASN A 11 7.13 10.62 1.87
N ILE A 12 7.84 11.65 1.40
CA ILE A 12 7.35 13.03 1.41
C ILE A 12 6.12 13.14 0.51
N SER A 13 6.22 12.74 -0.75
CA SER A 13 5.10 12.82 -1.70
C SER A 13 3.89 12.01 -1.24
N TYR A 14 4.10 10.81 -0.70
CA TYR A 14 3.03 9.97 -0.15
C TYR A 14 2.28 10.68 0.99
N ASN A 15 3.01 11.22 1.97
CA ASN A 15 2.38 11.89 3.11
C ASN A 15 1.73 13.22 2.69
N LEU A 16 2.33 13.96 1.76
CA LEU A 16 1.73 15.17 1.20
C LEU A 16 0.39 14.85 0.54
N ILE A 17 0.35 13.89 -0.39
CA ILE A 17 -0.89 13.49 -1.08
C ILE A 17 -1.92 12.95 -0.08
N LYS A 18 -1.49 12.20 0.93
CA LYS A 18 -2.38 11.70 1.97
C LYS A 18 -3.05 12.84 2.76
N MET A 19 -2.34 13.94 3.01
CA MET A 19 -2.87 15.09 3.76
C MET A 19 -3.66 16.06 2.88
N THR A 20 -3.24 16.28 1.63
CA THR A 20 -3.85 17.29 0.73
C THR A 20 -4.89 16.71 -0.23
N GLY A 21 -4.81 15.41 -0.54
CA GLY A 21 -5.64 14.72 -1.54
C GLY A 21 -7.07 14.38 -1.07
N GLY A 22 -7.53 14.93 0.05
CA GLY A 22 -8.91 14.76 0.53
C GLY A 22 -9.26 13.33 0.95
N GLU A 23 -10.36 12.79 0.40
CA GLU A 23 -11.00 11.50 0.80
C GLU A 23 -10.33 10.24 0.23
N GLY A 24 -9.10 10.33 -0.27
CA GLY A 24 -8.39 9.18 -0.82
C GLY A 24 -8.18 8.06 0.21
N VAL A 25 -8.74 6.88 -0.04
CA VAL A 25 -8.49 5.70 0.80
C VAL A 25 -7.09 5.20 0.55
N THR A 26 -6.20 5.38 1.54
CA THR A 26 -4.83 4.88 1.45
C THR A 26 -4.79 3.37 1.65
N ILE A 27 -4.32 2.64 0.64
CA ILE A 27 -4.07 1.20 0.69
C ILE A 27 -2.56 0.96 0.57
N GLY A 28 -2.01 0.11 1.45
CA GLY A 28 -0.58 -0.20 1.50
C GLY A 28 0.02 -0.10 2.91
N PRO A 29 1.35 -0.27 3.04
CA PRO A 29 2.32 -0.51 1.96
C PRO A 29 2.12 -1.87 1.27
N ILE A 30 2.36 -1.92 -0.05
CA ILE A 30 2.28 -3.13 -0.87
C ILE A 30 3.72 -3.54 -1.23
N LEU A 31 4.11 -4.75 -0.85
CA LEU A 31 5.41 -5.29 -1.20
C LEU A 31 5.36 -5.89 -2.60
N LEU A 32 6.31 -5.47 -3.44
CA LEU A 32 6.48 -5.99 -4.79
C LEU A 32 7.73 -6.86 -4.87
N GLY A 33 7.74 -7.83 -5.81
CA GLY A 33 8.91 -8.68 -6.08
C GLY A 33 9.04 -9.93 -5.21
N ALA A 34 8.12 -10.19 -4.27
CA ALA A 34 8.09 -11.44 -3.52
C ALA A 34 7.62 -12.62 -4.41
N ALA A 35 8.15 -13.82 -4.16
CA ALA A 35 7.78 -15.05 -4.90
C ALA A 35 6.31 -15.48 -4.69
N ARG A 36 5.71 -15.08 -3.57
CA ARG A 36 4.28 -15.25 -3.26
C ARG A 36 3.74 -13.94 -2.66
N PRO A 37 2.44 -13.63 -2.80
CA PRO A 37 1.85 -12.41 -2.24
C PRO A 37 2.00 -12.37 -0.72
N VAL A 38 2.77 -11.40 -0.23
CA VAL A 38 3.02 -11.16 1.19
C VAL A 38 3.09 -9.66 1.41
N HIS A 39 2.40 -9.15 2.42
CA HIS A 39 2.41 -7.73 2.78
C HIS A 39 2.56 -7.57 4.30
N VAL A 40 3.32 -6.57 4.72
CA VAL A 40 3.58 -6.28 6.14
C VAL A 40 2.67 -5.15 6.60
N MET A 41 1.87 -5.42 7.63
CA MET A 41 0.96 -4.46 8.25
C MET A 41 1.50 -3.97 9.59
N THR A 42 1.20 -2.71 9.94
CA THR A 42 1.48 -2.18 11.27
C THR A 42 0.39 -2.59 12.26
N SER A 43 0.72 -2.70 13.55
CA SER A 43 -0.24 -3.02 14.62
C SER A 43 -1.37 -1.98 14.75
N THR A 44 -1.17 -0.79 14.20
CA THR A 44 -2.15 0.30 14.15
C THR A 44 -3.12 0.20 12.97
N ALA A 45 -3.04 -0.84 12.14
CA ALA A 45 -3.94 -1.05 11.02
C ALA A 45 -5.39 -1.29 11.49
N THR A 46 -6.34 -0.60 10.87
CA THR A 46 -7.76 -0.79 11.14
C THR A 46 -8.28 -2.06 10.46
N VAL A 47 -9.40 -2.60 10.94
CA VAL A 47 -10.07 -3.76 10.34
C VAL A 47 -10.35 -3.56 8.85
N ARG A 48 -10.80 -2.36 8.46
CA ARG A 48 -11.02 -2.02 7.04
C ARG A 48 -9.75 -2.16 6.21
N ARG A 49 -8.59 -1.75 6.72
CA ARG A 49 -7.31 -1.90 6.02
C ARG A 49 -6.93 -3.37 5.88
N LEU A 50 -7.13 -4.17 6.92
CA LEU A 50 -6.84 -5.61 6.86
C LEU A 50 -7.70 -6.29 5.79
N VAL A 51 -9.01 -6.05 5.77
CA VAL A 51 -9.91 -6.64 4.75
C VAL A 51 -9.49 -6.24 3.34
N ASN A 52 -9.20 -4.95 3.11
CA ASN A 52 -8.76 -4.47 1.80
C ASN A 52 -7.42 -5.10 1.37
N MET A 53 -6.47 -5.24 2.29
CA MET A 53 -5.16 -5.84 1.99
C MET A 53 -5.26 -7.35 1.75
N THR A 54 -6.15 -8.05 2.44
CA THR A 54 -6.43 -9.47 2.16
C THR A 54 -7.07 -9.65 0.80
N ALA A 55 -8.04 -8.80 0.44
CA ALA A 55 -8.65 -8.83 -0.89
C ALA A 55 -7.60 -8.60 -1.99
N LEU A 56 -6.69 -7.65 -1.79
CA LEU A 56 -5.56 -7.42 -2.70
C LEU A 56 -4.66 -8.66 -2.82
N ALA A 57 -4.25 -9.26 -1.70
CA ALA A 57 -3.37 -10.43 -1.70
C ALA A 57 -3.98 -11.66 -2.42
N VAL A 58 -5.30 -11.84 -2.32
CA VAL A 58 -6.01 -12.91 -3.03
C VAL A 58 -5.99 -12.68 -4.55
N VAL A 59 -6.20 -11.44 -4.99
CA VAL A 59 -6.13 -11.09 -6.41
C VAL A 59 -4.69 -11.28 -6.93
N GLU A 60 -3.69 -10.79 -6.20
CA GLU A 60 -2.27 -11.02 -6.57
C GLU A 60 -1.88 -12.50 -6.63
N SER A 61 -2.52 -13.35 -5.81
CA SER A 61 -2.31 -14.80 -5.84
C SER A 61 -2.99 -15.49 -7.01
N THR A 62 -4.00 -14.86 -7.59
CA THR A 62 -4.75 -15.40 -8.73
C THR A 62 -4.09 -14.99 -10.05
N GLU A 63 -3.46 -13.82 -10.09
CA GLU A 63 -2.76 -13.30 -11.27
C GLU A 63 -1.34 -13.87 -11.45
N ARG A 64 -0.82 -14.64 -10.48
CA ARG A 64 0.47 -15.35 -10.55
C ARG A 64 0.25 -16.84 -10.65
#